data_AF-A0A2H5Y4L2-F1
#
_entry.id   AF-A0A2H5Y4L2-F1
#
_cell.length_a   1.000
_cell.length_b   1.000
_cell.length_c   1.000
_cell.angle_alpha   90.00
_cell.angle_beta   90.00
_cell.angle_gamma   90.00
#
_symmetry.space_group_name_H-M   'P 1'
#
loop_
_entity.id
_entity.type
_entity.pdbx_description
1 polymer ?
#
loop_
_entity_poly.entity_id
_entity_poly.type
_entity_poly.pdbx_seq_one_letter_code
_entity_poly.pdbx_strand_id
1 'polypeptide(L)' 'MRPRIFLPPDERERLIEQLKALMEADADIRFATIFGSFLETDLLFADIDVGLGLVPGVDPERYELDRAAE' A
#
# COMPACT_ATOMS: atom_id res chain seq x y z
N MET A 1 -2.11 -4.36 19.30
CA MET A 1 -0.82 -4.46 18.61
C MET A 1 -1.04 -5.36 17.39
N ARG A 2 -0.80 -4.87 16.17
CA ARG A 2 -0.97 -5.69 14.95
C ARG A 2 0.10 -6.81 14.94
N PRO A 3 -0.26 -8.07 14.64
CA PRO A 3 0.71 -9.16 14.55
C PRO A 3 1.71 -8.88 13.42
N ARG A 4 2.98 -9.24 13.62
CA ARG A 4 4.03 -9.09 12.60
C ARG A 4 4.28 -10.43 11.91
N ILE A 5 4.45 -10.41 10.60
CA ILE A 5 4.63 -11.61 9.79
C ILE A 5 5.88 -11.49 8.91
N PHE A 6 6.46 -12.65 8.60
CA PHE A 6 7.45 -12.77 7.53
C PHE A 6 6.69 -13.07 6.25
N LEU A 7 7.01 -12.36 5.17
CA LEU A 7 6.50 -12.67 3.83
C LEU A 7 7.64 -13.16 2.95
N PRO A 8 7.52 -14.37 2.36
CA PRO A 8 8.45 -14.84 1.35
C PRO A 8 8.66 -13.82 0.22
N PRO A 9 9.87 -13.73 -0.37
CA PRO A 9 10.16 -12.73 -1.41
C PRO A 9 9.24 -12.80 -2.64
N ASP A 10 8.84 -13.98 -3.06
CA ASP A 10 7.92 -14.23 -4.18
C ASP A 10 6.49 -13.76 -3.88
N GLU A 11 5.99 -14.02 -2.68
CA GLU A 11 4.71 -13.49 -2.24
C GLU A 11 4.73 -11.96 -2.13
N ARG A 12 5.86 -11.38 -1.71
CA ARG A 12 6.06 -9.94 -1.64
C ARG A 12 6.02 -9.29 -3.02
N GLU A 13 6.76 -9.83 -3.98
CA GLU A 13 6.75 -9.37 -5.36
C GLU A 13 5.33 -9.43 -5.95
N ARG A 14 4.62 -10.54 -5.70
CA ARG A 14 3.23 -10.69 -6.13
C ARG A 14 2.30 -9.62 -5.54
N LEU A 15 2.44 -9.28 -4.26
CA LEU A 15 1.65 -8.21 -3.62
C LEU A 15 1.98 -6.83 -4.20
N ILE A 16 3.26 -6.55 -4.47
CA ILE A 16 3.69 -5.29 -5.09
C ILE A 16 3.06 -5.14 -6.47
N GLU A 17 3.07 -6.18 -7.30
CA GLU A 17 2.45 -6.15 -8.62
C GLU A 17 0.92 -6.00 -8.55
N GLN A 18 0.27 -6.62 -7.57
CA GLN A 18 -1.17 -6.42 -7.34
C GLN A 18 -1.50 -4.99 -6.94
N LEU A 19 -0.73 -4.40 -6.00
CA LEU A 19 -0.89 -3.00 -5.61
C LEU A 19 -0.67 -2.09 -6.80
N LYS A 20 0.40 -2.32 -7.58
CA LYS A 20 0.69 -1.54 -8.78
C LYS A 20 -0.47 -1.57 -9.78
N ALA A 21 -1.01 -2.76 -10.08
CA ALA A 21 -2.14 -2.90 -11.00
C ALA A 21 -3.40 -2.15 -10.50
N LEU A 22 -3.67 -2.17 -9.18
CA LEU A 22 -4.78 -1.41 -8.59
C LEU A 22 -4.57 0.10 -8.73
N MET A 23 -3.34 0.58 -8.50
CA MET A 23 -3.02 2.01 -8.59
C MET A 23 -3.03 2.50 -10.05
N GLU A 24 -2.52 1.71 -10.99
CA GLU A 24 -2.51 2.05 -12.43
C GLU A 24 -3.92 2.10 -13.03
N ALA A 25 -4.87 1.35 -12.47
CA ALA A 25 -6.26 1.36 -12.90
C ALA A 25 -7.05 2.60 -12.44
N ASP A 26 -6.56 3.32 -11.42
CA ASP A 26 -7.24 4.49 -10.86
C ASP A 26 -6.72 5.79 -11.47
N ALA A 27 -7.54 6.44 -12.30
CA ALA A 27 -7.19 7.67 -13.01
C ALA A 27 -6.91 8.87 -12.07
N ASP A 28 -7.32 8.79 -10.81
CA ASP A 28 -7.12 9.85 -9.82
C ASP A 28 -5.74 9.79 -9.16
N ILE A 29 -4.99 8.69 -9.36
CA ILE A 29 -3.66 8.47 -8.81
C ILE A 29 -2.60 8.81 -9.87
N ARG A 30 -1.72 9.76 -9.55
CA ARG A 30 -0.57 10.14 -10.41
C ARG A 30 0.66 9.30 -10.14
N PHE A 31 0.90 8.96 -8.88
CA PHE A 31 1.97 8.08 -8.44
C PHE A 31 1.61 7.42 -7.11
N ALA A 32 2.22 6.28 -6.84
CA ALA A 32 2.16 5.60 -5.55
C ALA A 32 3.57 5.18 -5.14
N THR A 33 3.88 5.30 -3.86
CA THR A 33 5.16 4.90 -3.29
C THR A 33 4.93 4.04 -2.06
N ILE A 34 5.59 2.89 -2.02
CA ILE A 34 5.57 1.97 -0.88
C ILE A 34 6.73 2.35 0.05
N PHE A 35 6.50 2.27 1.36
CA PHE A 35 7.50 2.60 2.38
C PHE A 35 7.54 1.55 3.49
N GLY A 36 8.46 1.76 4.43
CA GLY A 36 8.48 1.05 5.70
C GLY A 36 9.05 -0.36 5.62
N SER A 37 8.83 -1.13 6.70
CA SER A 37 9.41 -2.46 6.90
C SER A 37 9.00 -3.50 5.86
N PHE A 38 7.93 -3.24 5.10
CA PHE A 38 7.50 -4.12 4.00
C PHE A 38 8.51 -4.18 2.84
N LEU A 39 9.40 -3.20 2.68
CA LEU A 39 10.45 -3.25 1.66
C LEU A 39 11.71 -3.99 2.12
N GLU A 40 11.91 -4.16 3.43
CA GLU A 40 13.07 -4.83 4.02
C GLU A 40 12.84 -6.35 4.03
N THR A 41 13.59 -7.11 3.24
CA THR A 41 13.30 -8.54 2.95
C THR A 41 13.65 -9.48 4.09
N ASP A 42 14.41 -9.01 5.05
CA ASP A 42 14.85 -9.71 6.25
C ASP A 42 14.05 -9.34 7.52
N LEU A 43 13.13 -8.39 7.43
CA LEU A 43 12.31 -7.94 8.57
C LEU A 43 10.88 -8.48 8.54
N LEU A 44 10.34 -8.65 9.74
CA LEU A 44 8.90 -8.83 9.93
C LEU A 44 8.20 -7.48 9.76
N PHE A 45 7.08 -7.46 9.03
CA PHE A 45 6.23 -6.28 8.86
C PHE A 45 4.84 -6.54 9.46
N ALA A 46 4.11 -5.47 9.81
CA ALA A 46 2.74 -5.56 10.32
C ALA A 46 1.70 -5.12 9.28
N ASP A 47 2.11 -4.22 8.39
CA ASP A 47 1.29 -3.50 7.43
C ASP A 47 2.15 -2.98 6.27
N ILE A 48 1.49 -2.57 5.20
CA ILE A 48 2.09 -1.98 4.01
C ILE A 48 1.78 -0.49 4.05
N ASP A 49 2.82 0.34 4.19
CA ASP A 49 2.69 1.78 4.11
C ASP A 49 2.72 2.23 2.65
N VAL A 50 1.66 2.90 2.20
CA VAL A 50 1.54 3.41 0.83
C VAL A 50 1.23 4.91 0.86
N GLY A 51 2.08 5.70 0.23
CA GLY A 51 1.80 7.11 -0.06
C GLY A 51 1.27 7.29 -1.47
N LEU A 52 0.19 8.06 -1.61
CA LEU A 52 -0.45 8.34 -2.90
C LEU A 52 -0.28 9.81 -3.28
N GLY A 53 0.15 10.04 -4.52
CA GLY A 53 0.09 11.35 -5.16
C GLY A 53 -1.16 11.45 -6.01
N LEU A 54 -2.12 12.27 -5.62
CA LEU A 54 -3.40 12.40 -6.31
C LEU A 54 -3.43 13.54 -7.33
N VAL A 55 -4.35 13.44 -8.29
CA VAL A 55 -4.71 14.57 -9.17
C VAL A 55 -5.30 15.72 -8.32
N PRO A 56 -5.01 17.00 -8.62
CA PRO A 56 -5.58 18.13 -7.89
C PRO A 56 -7.11 18.11 -7.86
N GLY A 57 -7.70 18.34 -6.69
CA GLY A 57 -9.15 18.38 -6.49
C GLY A 57 -9.78 17.03 -6.13
N VAL A 58 -9.01 15.93 -6.16
CA VAL A 58 -9.46 14.63 -5.64
C VAL A 58 -9.47 14.69 -4.12
N ASP A 59 -10.54 14.19 -3.50
CA ASP A 59 -10.65 14.05 -2.05
C ASP A 59 -9.78 12.88 -1.55
N PRO A 60 -8.74 13.14 -0.74
CA PRO A 60 -7.88 12.09 -0.22
C PRO A 60 -8.60 11.17 0.78
N GLU A 61 -9.66 11.63 1.44
CA GLU A 61 -10.36 10.85 2.47
C GLU A 61 -11.02 9.58 1.91
N ARG A 62 -11.31 9.54 0.60
CA ARG A 62 -11.85 8.33 -0.07
C ARG A 62 -10.89 7.13 0.00
N TYR A 63 -9.60 7.38 0.14
CA TYR A 63 -8.56 6.34 0.16
C TYR A 63 -8.22 5.89 1.58
N GLU A 64 -8.90 6.43 2.61
CA GLU A 64 -8.75 5.96 3.97
C GLU A 64 -9.39 4.57 4.14
N LEU A 65 -8.54 3.54 4.15
CA LEU A 65 -8.98 2.15 4.34
C LEU A 65 -9.41 1.86 5.79
N ASP A 66 -8.95 2.67 6.76
CA ASP A 66 -9.22 2.50 8.19
C ASP A 66 -10.46 3.28 8.69
N ARG A 67 -11.16 4.03 7.82
CA ARG A 67 -12.32 4.86 8.24
C ARG A 67 -13.64 4.09 8.33
N ALA A 68 -13.70 2.87 7.81
CA ALA A 68 -14.89 2.01 7.86
C ALA A 68 -14.78 0.95 8.97
N ALA A 69 -14.90 1.39 10.23
CA ALA A 69 -15.38 0.57 11.34
C ALA A 69 -16.07 1.47 12.39
N GLU A 70 -17.13 2.18 11.95
CA GLU A 70 -18.23 2.62 12.83
C GLU A 70 -19.46 1.73 12.60
#